data_AF-A0A2N2BXR2-F1
#
_entry.id   AF-A0A2N2BXR2-F1
#
_cell.length_a   1.000
_cell.length_b   1.000
_cell.length_c   1.000
_cell.angle_alpha   90.00
_cell.angle_beta   90.00
_cell.angle_gamma   90.00
#
_symmetry.space_group_name_H-M   'P 1'
#
loop_
_entity.id
_entity.type
_entity.pdbx_description
1 polymer ?
#
loop_
_entity_poly.entity_id
_entity_poly.type
_entity_poly.pdbx_seq_one_letter_code
_entity_poly.pdbx_strand_id
1 'polypeptide(L)'
;MKKNAFRLLAMIIVCSMLTAGIFILTAGAVNEGDTLYVTQINKLVGAASGTVFTKAYNNTTTIKSSQGNFRWVAVIAAEPTSTAGVYRVTYTGKNLTKGDDGTADVAVTIPANGFIYTAHTDDSEAAKASGVWESSGENTRKTGELTVGQLITITGIDITAGTISASAQITVGGTAAAVSETESPAESPDESPAESPDESPDESPAESPDESPAESPDVSPAVSAVGDTSEDEGGLDTPVLIAIIVAGVLAIAVISYVIVKKKKQ
;
A
#
# COMPACT_ATOMS: atom_id res chain seq x y z
N MET A 1 -40.90 -26.92 -36.31
CA MET A 1 -39.51 -27.12 -35.82
C MET A 1 -38.60 -25.88 -35.90
N LYS A 2 -38.99 -24.73 -36.50
CA LYS A 2 -38.08 -23.57 -36.66
C LYS A 2 -38.06 -22.54 -35.51
N LYS A 3 -39.14 -22.41 -34.70
CA LYS A 3 -39.21 -21.41 -33.61
C LYS A 3 -38.38 -21.75 -32.37
N ASN A 4 -38.15 -23.04 -32.11
CA ASN A 4 -37.47 -23.50 -30.90
C ASN A 4 -35.94 -23.49 -31.06
N ALA A 5 -35.44 -23.66 -32.28
CA ALA A 5 -34.00 -23.54 -32.59
C ALA A 5 -33.50 -22.09 -32.47
N PHE A 6 -34.32 -21.10 -32.84
CA PHE A 6 -33.98 -19.68 -32.72
C PHE A 6 -33.90 -19.21 -31.26
N ARG A 7 -34.80 -19.73 -30.40
CA ARG A 7 -34.76 -19.44 -28.96
C ARG A 7 -33.57 -20.11 -28.25
N LEU A 8 -33.16 -21.30 -28.69
CA LEU A 8 -31.98 -21.98 -28.16
C LEU A 8 -30.69 -21.27 -28.56
N LEU A 9 -30.60 -20.77 -29.80
CA LEU A 9 -29.46 -20.00 -30.28
C LEU A 9 -29.35 -18.64 -29.56
N ALA A 10 -30.47 -17.94 -29.36
CA ALA A 10 -30.50 -16.69 -28.60
C ALA A 10 -30.11 -16.89 -27.13
N MET A 11 -30.52 -18.00 -26.51
CA MET A 11 -30.17 -18.31 -25.12
C MET A 11 -28.70 -18.74 -24.97
N ILE A 12 -28.11 -19.40 -25.98
CA ILE A 12 -26.67 -19.71 -26.00
C ILE A 12 -25.83 -18.45 -26.21
N ILE A 13 -26.28 -17.50 -27.03
CA ILE A 13 -25.60 -16.20 -27.21
C ILE A 13 -25.66 -15.36 -25.92
N VAL A 14 -26.80 -15.36 -25.22
CA VAL A 14 -26.94 -14.70 -23.91
C VAL A 14 -26.13 -15.42 -22.83
N CYS A 15 -26.03 -16.75 -22.84
CA CYS A 15 -25.15 -17.51 -21.94
C CYS A 15 -23.66 -17.31 -22.26
N SER A 16 -23.27 -17.19 -23.53
CA SER A 16 -21.87 -16.92 -23.91
C SER A 16 -21.47 -15.46 -23.65
N MET A 17 -22.43 -14.52 -23.64
CA MET A 17 -22.20 -13.16 -23.15
C MET A 17 -22.16 -13.08 -21.63
N LEU A 18 -22.75 -14.05 -20.91
CA LEU A 18 -22.63 -14.15 -19.45
C LEU A 18 -21.31 -14.78 -18.98
N THR A 19 -20.63 -15.56 -19.83
CA THR A 19 -19.32 -16.19 -19.50
C THR A 19 -18.12 -15.48 -20.13
N ALA A 20 -18.33 -14.45 -20.95
CA ALA A 20 -17.28 -13.53 -21.42
C ALA A 20 -16.86 -12.48 -20.37
N GLY A 21 -17.37 -12.61 -19.13
CA GLY A 21 -16.90 -11.91 -17.95
C GLY A 21 -15.97 -12.77 -17.10
N ILE A 22 -15.05 -13.53 -17.70
CA ILE A 22 -13.82 -13.84 -16.98
C ILE A 22 -13.06 -12.52 -16.95
N PHE A 23 -13.37 -11.73 -15.92
CA PHE A 23 -12.57 -10.63 -15.47
C PHE A 23 -11.22 -11.26 -15.12
N ILE A 24 -10.30 -11.24 -16.08
CA ILE A 24 -8.89 -11.29 -15.73
C ILE A 24 -8.74 -10.06 -14.85
N LEU A 25 -8.65 -10.25 -13.53
CA LEU A 25 -8.07 -9.25 -12.64
C LEU A 25 -6.61 -9.12 -13.09
N THR A 26 -6.38 -8.42 -14.20
CA THR A 26 -5.17 -7.62 -14.31
C THR A 26 -5.31 -6.63 -13.18
N ALA A 27 -4.51 -6.79 -12.12
CA ALA A 27 -4.31 -5.75 -11.11
C ALA A 27 -4.00 -4.47 -11.89
N GLY A 28 -5.01 -3.62 -12.06
CA GLY A 28 -5.02 -2.61 -13.10
C GLY A 28 -4.15 -1.46 -12.64
N ALA A 29 -3.19 -1.05 -13.46
CA ALA A 29 -2.46 0.19 -13.23
C ALA A 29 -3.46 1.33 -12.96
N VAL A 30 -3.12 2.22 -12.03
CA VAL A 30 -3.92 3.41 -11.76
C VAL A 30 -3.95 4.30 -13.01
N ASN A 31 -5.13 4.76 -13.40
CA ASN A 31 -5.34 5.47 -14.66
C ASN A 31 -5.26 6.98 -14.46
N GLU A 32 -4.92 7.73 -15.52
CA GLU A 32 -5.08 9.18 -15.49
C GLU A 32 -6.54 9.57 -15.21
N GLY A 33 -6.72 10.58 -14.35
CA GLY A 33 -8.02 11.02 -13.87
C GLY A 33 -8.57 10.25 -12.66
N ASP A 34 -7.93 9.14 -12.25
CA ASP A 34 -8.31 8.47 -11.01
C ASP A 34 -8.13 9.40 -9.80
N THR A 35 -9.04 9.31 -8.84
CA THR A 35 -9.01 10.14 -7.64
C THR A 35 -8.72 9.31 -6.40
N LEU A 36 -7.98 9.93 -5.47
CA LEU A 36 -7.72 9.45 -4.12
C LEU A 36 -8.35 10.46 -3.16
N TYR A 37 -9.17 9.99 -2.23
CA TYR A 37 -9.80 10.89 -1.28
C TYR A 37 -8.81 11.26 -0.17
N VAL A 38 -8.95 12.47 0.39
CA VAL A 38 -8.18 12.91 1.55
C VAL A 38 -9.15 13.24 2.69
N THR A 39 -9.01 12.53 3.80
CA THR A 39 -9.87 12.68 4.97
C THR A 39 -9.22 13.50 6.07
N GLN A 40 -7.89 13.51 6.13
CA GLN A 40 -7.17 14.18 7.22
C GLN A 40 -5.76 14.60 6.79
N ILE A 41 -5.19 15.51 7.58
CA ILE A 41 -3.84 16.04 7.39
C ILE A 41 -3.14 16.14 8.74
N ASN A 42 -1.85 15.80 8.79
CA ASN A 42 -0.99 15.87 9.97
C ASN A 42 -1.60 15.18 11.21
N LYS A 43 -2.23 14.03 11.01
CA LYS A 43 -2.78 13.18 12.08
C LYS A 43 -2.24 11.77 11.94
N LEU A 44 -2.26 11.00 13.02
CA LEU A 44 -1.94 9.58 12.97
C LEU A 44 -2.86 8.87 11.96
N VAL A 45 -2.31 7.93 11.18
CA VAL A 45 -3.11 7.10 10.29
C VAL A 45 -4.11 6.29 11.11
N GLY A 46 -5.38 6.35 10.70
CA GLY A 46 -6.46 5.54 11.23
C GLY A 46 -7.17 4.73 10.15
N ALA A 47 -8.12 3.89 10.56
CA ALA A 47 -8.95 3.11 9.65
C ALA A 47 -9.66 4.01 8.63
N ALA A 48 -9.75 3.54 7.39
CA ALA A 48 -10.31 4.25 6.23
C ALA A 48 -9.66 5.61 5.91
N SER A 49 -8.54 5.97 6.52
CA SER A 49 -7.99 7.31 6.34
C SER A 49 -7.17 7.44 5.04
N GLY A 50 -7.43 8.52 4.31
CA GLY A 50 -6.49 9.13 3.37
C GLY A 50 -5.80 10.30 4.08
N THR A 51 -4.55 10.12 4.47
CA THR A 51 -3.83 11.06 5.35
C THR A 51 -2.69 11.73 4.62
N VAL A 52 -2.70 13.05 4.59
CA VAL A 52 -1.56 13.86 4.11
C VAL A 52 -0.67 14.22 5.29
N PHE A 53 0.63 14.12 5.11
CA PHE A 53 1.61 14.62 6.05
C PHE A 53 2.48 15.68 5.40
N THR A 54 2.66 16.77 6.13
CA THR A 54 3.50 17.91 5.76
C THR A 54 4.54 18.12 6.86
N LYS A 55 5.47 19.05 6.65
CA LYS A 55 6.45 19.43 7.68
C LYS A 55 5.83 19.85 9.02
N ALA A 56 4.57 20.28 9.01
CA ALA A 56 3.87 20.67 10.23
C ALA A 56 3.56 19.47 11.15
N TYR A 57 3.58 18.24 10.63
CA TYR A 57 3.52 17.05 11.48
C TYR A 57 4.83 16.93 12.26
N ASN A 58 4.77 17.12 13.58
CA ASN A 58 5.92 17.04 14.49
C ASN A 58 7.13 17.93 14.14
N ASN A 59 6.95 18.99 13.33
CA ASN A 59 8.03 19.87 12.87
C ASN A 59 9.25 19.10 12.30
N THR A 60 9.01 18.06 11.50
CA THR A 60 10.06 17.20 10.92
C THR A 60 9.96 17.13 9.40
N THR A 61 11.09 16.87 8.74
CA THR A 61 11.17 16.54 7.31
C THR A 61 11.16 15.04 7.06
N THR A 62 11.09 14.23 8.11
CA THR A 62 11.11 12.76 8.01
C THR A 62 10.15 12.18 9.03
N ILE A 63 9.29 11.26 8.60
CA ILE A 63 8.32 10.58 9.45
C ILE A 63 8.69 9.11 9.54
N LYS A 64 8.93 8.64 10.76
CA LYS A 64 9.12 7.22 11.03
C LYS A 64 7.80 6.48 10.93
N SER A 65 7.83 5.22 10.50
CA SER A 65 6.64 4.40 10.33
C SER A 65 5.87 4.23 11.65
N SER A 66 6.59 4.14 12.77
CA SER A 66 5.99 4.14 14.12
C SER A 66 5.32 5.46 14.51
N GLN A 67 5.83 6.61 14.03
CA GLN A 67 5.29 7.93 14.33
C GLN A 67 4.04 8.25 13.51
N GLY A 68 3.98 7.77 12.28
CA GLY A 68 2.84 7.98 11.38
C GLY A 68 1.77 6.89 11.45
N ASN A 69 2.07 5.74 12.07
CA ASN A 69 1.31 4.50 11.97
C ASN A 69 1.20 3.99 10.52
N PHE A 70 2.33 3.82 9.83
CA PHE A 70 2.38 3.39 8.43
C PHE A 70 2.22 1.85 8.25
N ARG A 71 1.58 1.19 9.21
CA ARG A 71 1.21 -0.23 9.13
C ARG A 71 -0.03 -0.36 8.26
N TRP A 72 -0.06 -1.39 7.42
CA TRP A 72 -1.20 -1.74 6.55
C TRP A 72 -1.69 -0.62 5.62
N VAL A 73 -0.79 0.30 5.25
CA VAL A 73 -1.09 1.37 4.30
C VAL A 73 -0.35 1.22 2.99
N ALA A 74 -0.86 1.86 1.95
CA ALA A 74 -0.06 2.32 0.83
C ALA A 74 0.49 3.73 1.14
N VAL A 75 1.73 4.00 0.76
CA VAL A 75 2.44 5.26 1.02
C VAL A 75 2.99 5.80 -0.29
N ILE A 76 2.86 7.10 -0.50
CA ILE A 76 3.64 7.85 -1.47
C ILE A 76 4.29 9.07 -0.83
N ALA A 77 5.39 9.54 -1.38
CA ALA A 77 5.83 10.92 -1.20
C ALA A 77 5.85 11.62 -2.54
N ALA A 78 5.56 12.92 -2.55
CA ALA A 78 5.51 13.71 -3.77
C ALA A 78 6.10 15.11 -3.57
N GLU A 79 6.85 15.56 -4.57
CA GLU A 79 7.47 16.88 -4.62
C GLU A 79 6.72 17.79 -5.61
N PRO A 80 6.71 19.12 -5.40
CA PRO A 80 6.10 20.02 -6.36
C PRO A 80 6.89 20.06 -7.66
N THR A 81 6.19 20.24 -8.77
CA THR A 81 6.82 20.52 -10.07
C THR A 81 6.90 22.04 -10.31
N SER A 82 7.42 22.43 -11.47
CA SER A 82 7.39 23.82 -11.95
C SER A 82 5.95 24.35 -12.17
N THR A 83 4.97 23.46 -12.31
CA THR A 83 3.56 23.83 -12.44
C THR A 83 2.87 23.81 -11.09
N ALA A 84 2.29 24.95 -10.70
CA ALA A 84 1.56 25.09 -9.45
C ALA A 84 0.43 24.04 -9.34
N GLY A 85 0.36 23.36 -8.19
CA GLY A 85 -0.65 22.33 -7.92
C GLY A 85 -0.36 20.96 -8.55
N VAL A 86 0.69 20.83 -9.37
CA VAL A 86 1.14 19.57 -9.96
C VAL A 86 2.37 19.07 -9.20
N TYR A 87 2.33 17.81 -8.79
CA TYR A 87 3.34 17.14 -7.99
C TYR A 87 3.82 15.88 -8.70
N ARG A 88 5.07 15.49 -8.45
CA ARG A 88 5.67 14.27 -8.94
C ARG A 88 5.86 13.30 -7.79
N VAL A 89 5.41 12.06 -7.94
CA VAL A 89 5.67 10.98 -6.99
C VAL A 89 7.16 10.67 -6.98
N THR A 90 7.80 10.75 -5.81
CA THR A 90 9.24 10.49 -5.62
C THR A 90 9.51 9.23 -4.81
N TYR A 91 8.51 8.74 -4.07
CA TYR A 91 8.60 7.55 -3.25
C TYR A 91 7.28 6.80 -3.29
N THR A 92 7.35 5.47 -3.26
CA THR A 92 6.21 4.58 -3.04
C THR A 92 6.60 3.52 -2.02
N GLY A 93 5.65 3.09 -1.19
CA GLY A 93 5.86 2.11 -0.13
C GLY A 93 4.56 1.43 0.28
N LYS A 94 4.65 0.27 0.93
CA LYS A 94 3.50 -0.48 1.44
C LYS A 94 3.83 -1.11 2.77
N ASN A 95 2.87 -1.09 3.69
CA ASN A 95 2.95 -1.74 5.00
C ASN A 95 4.30 -1.53 5.69
N LEU A 96 4.65 -0.27 5.95
CA LEU A 96 5.90 0.08 6.58
C LEU A 96 5.77 -0.18 8.08
N THR A 97 6.38 -1.24 8.56
CA THR A 97 6.37 -1.63 9.97
C THR A 97 7.74 -1.34 10.59
N LYS A 98 7.75 -0.85 11.83
CA LYS A 98 8.86 -1.11 12.73
C LYS A 98 8.73 -2.56 13.17
N GLY A 99 9.79 -3.34 13.03
CA GLY A 99 9.77 -4.75 13.35
C GLY A 99 9.61 -5.03 14.83
N ASP A 100 8.65 -5.88 15.16
CA ASP A 100 8.72 -6.71 16.36
C ASP A 100 9.75 -7.86 16.16
N ASP A 101 10.22 -8.05 14.91
CA ASP A 101 11.24 -9.00 14.44
C ASP A 101 12.67 -8.40 14.35
N GLY A 102 12.85 -7.16 14.82
CA GLY A 102 14.14 -6.45 14.74
C GLY A 102 14.36 -5.62 13.47
N THR A 103 13.37 -5.52 12.56
CA THR A 103 13.46 -4.58 11.43
C THR A 103 13.42 -3.12 11.89
N ALA A 104 14.33 -2.31 11.34
CA ALA A 104 14.49 -0.92 11.73
C ALA A 104 13.22 -0.09 11.43
N ASP A 105 12.98 0.91 12.27
CA ASP A 105 11.87 1.85 12.08
C ASP A 105 12.07 2.65 10.79
N VAL A 106 11.30 2.31 9.76
CA VAL A 106 11.44 2.87 8.42
C VAL A 106 11.07 4.34 8.42
N ALA A 107 11.96 5.18 7.89
CA ALA A 107 11.77 6.62 7.85
C ALA A 107 11.47 7.08 6.42
N VAL A 108 10.35 7.79 6.22
CA VAL A 108 9.97 8.37 4.92
C VAL A 108 10.21 9.87 4.96
N THR A 109 10.98 10.38 3.99
CA THR A 109 11.31 11.80 3.88
C THR A 109 10.21 12.55 3.15
N ILE A 110 9.81 13.69 3.69
CA ILE A 110 8.93 14.67 3.05
C ILE A 110 9.79 15.51 2.11
N PRO A 111 9.56 15.49 0.78
CA PRO A 111 10.29 16.34 -0.15
C PRO A 111 10.13 17.82 0.18
N ALA A 112 11.10 18.65 -0.21
CA ALA A 112 11.02 20.10 0.01
C ALA A 112 9.75 20.67 -0.64
N ASN A 113 8.91 21.36 0.14
CA ASN A 113 7.59 21.85 -0.26
C ASN A 113 6.63 20.76 -0.79
N GLY A 114 6.94 19.50 -0.52
CA GLY A 114 6.15 18.32 -0.87
C GLY A 114 5.37 17.77 0.32
N PHE A 115 4.89 16.55 0.16
CA PHE A 115 4.12 15.85 1.18
C PHE A 115 4.30 14.34 1.10
N ILE A 116 3.88 13.65 2.16
CA ILE A 116 3.63 12.22 2.16
C ILE A 116 2.11 12.03 2.15
N TYR A 117 1.62 11.05 1.40
CA TYR A 117 0.23 10.63 1.46
C TYR A 117 0.15 9.13 1.76
N THR A 118 -0.77 8.77 2.65
CA THR A 118 -1.02 7.38 3.01
C THR A 118 -2.49 7.04 2.89
N ALA A 119 -2.79 5.83 2.45
CA ALA A 119 -4.15 5.30 2.41
C ALA A 119 -4.24 3.99 3.21
N HIS A 120 -5.20 3.92 4.13
CA HIS A 120 -5.50 2.76 4.95
C HIS A 120 -6.92 2.25 4.66
N THR A 121 -7.07 0.92 4.59
CA THR A 121 -8.37 0.26 4.38
C THR A 121 -9.02 -0.09 5.72
N ASP A 122 -10.32 0.14 5.90
CA ASP A 122 -11.06 -0.34 7.08
C ASP A 122 -11.81 -1.63 6.79
N ASP A 123 -11.33 -2.75 7.32
CA ASP A 123 -11.89 -4.10 7.16
C ASP A 123 -12.86 -4.51 8.27
N SER A 124 -13.27 -3.56 9.11
CA SER A 124 -14.27 -3.81 10.14
C SER A 124 -15.62 -4.16 9.54
N GLU A 125 -16.41 -4.94 10.28
CA GLU A 125 -17.77 -5.27 9.87
C GLU A 125 -18.66 -4.04 9.68
N ALA A 126 -18.42 -2.98 10.47
CA ALA A 126 -19.11 -1.70 10.30
C ALA A 126 -18.75 -1.01 8.98
N ALA A 127 -17.48 -1.07 8.57
CA ALA A 127 -17.03 -0.50 7.31
C ALA A 127 -17.57 -1.28 6.10
N LYS A 128 -17.61 -2.61 6.18
CA LYS A 128 -18.25 -3.47 5.16
C LYS A 128 -19.75 -3.19 5.04
N ALA A 129 -20.44 -3.00 6.16
CA ALA A 129 -21.87 -2.70 6.15
C ALA A 129 -22.22 -1.31 5.58
N SER A 130 -21.27 -0.36 5.61
CA SER A 130 -21.49 1.04 5.22
C SER A 130 -20.91 1.42 3.85
N GLY A 131 -20.19 0.53 3.17
CA GLY A 131 -19.49 0.83 1.90
C GLY A 131 -18.11 1.49 2.10
N VAL A 132 -17.69 1.68 3.35
CA VAL A 132 -16.39 2.28 3.69
C VAL A 132 -15.25 1.31 3.38
N TRP A 133 -15.45 0.00 3.54
CA TRP A 133 -14.47 -1.02 3.16
C TRP A 133 -14.10 -0.92 1.68
N GLU A 134 -15.10 -0.82 0.80
CA GLU A 134 -14.91 -0.76 -0.64
C GLU A 134 -14.20 0.55 -1.04
N SER A 135 -14.70 1.68 -0.55
CA SER A 135 -14.12 2.99 -0.89
C SER A 135 -12.70 3.15 -0.35
N SER A 136 -12.44 2.74 0.89
CA SER A 136 -11.09 2.78 1.47
C SER A 136 -10.15 1.74 0.87
N GLY A 137 -10.65 0.57 0.54
CA GLY A 137 -9.91 -0.47 -0.17
C GLY A 137 -9.45 0.01 -1.54
N GLU A 138 -10.34 0.66 -2.28
CA GLU A 138 -10.02 1.23 -3.60
C GLU A 138 -9.01 2.38 -3.50
N ASN A 139 -9.15 3.25 -2.50
CA ASN A 139 -8.20 4.32 -2.24
C ASN A 139 -6.80 3.77 -1.93
N THR A 140 -6.71 2.75 -1.07
CA THR A 140 -5.45 2.05 -0.75
C THR A 140 -4.86 1.37 -1.97
N ARG A 141 -5.69 0.67 -2.76
CA ARG A 141 -5.27 -0.03 -3.98
C ARG A 141 -4.65 0.94 -4.98
N LYS A 142 -5.38 2.00 -5.36
CA LYS A 142 -4.92 3.02 -6.31
C LYS A 142 -3.66 3.73 -5.83
N THR A 143 -3.58 4.06 -4.54
CA THR A 143 -2.37 4.64 -3.94
C THR A 143 -1.18 3.69 -4.08
N GLY A 144 -1.40 2.40 -3.87
CA GLY A 144 -0.38 1.37 -3.98
C GLY A 144 -0.01 0.99 -5.42
N GLU A 145 -0.72 1.50 -6.42
CA GLU A 145 -0.47 1.30 -7.85
C GLU A 145 0.24 2.49 -8.50
N LEU A 146 0.33 3.62 -7.79
CA LEU A 146 1.15 4.75 -8.22
C LEU A 146 2.62 4.34 -8.33
N THR A 147 3.32 4.95 -9.28
CA THR A 147 4.74 4.71 -9.54
C THR A 147 5.56 5.98 -9.38
N VAL A 148 6.85 5.83 -9.04
CA VAL A 148 7.79 6.96 -8.99
C VAL A 148 7.88 7.59 -10.38
N GLY A 149 7.86 8.93 -10.43
CA GLY A 149 7.86 9.73 -11.64
C GLY A 149 6.47 10.15 -12.12
N GLN A 150 5.41 9.45 -11.68
CA GLN A 150 4.03 9.75 -12.06
C GLN A 150 3.59 11.12 -11.52
N LEU A 151 2.86 11.87 -12.35
CA LEU A 151 2.31 13.17 -11.97
C LEU A 151 0.96 13.00 -11.27
N ILE A 152 0.73 13.85 -10.29
CA ILE A 152 -0.53 13.97 -9.57
C ILE A 152 -0.86 15.45 -9.37
N THR A 153 -2.14 15.76 -9.22
CA THR A 153 -2.61 17.09 -8.82
C THR A 153 -3.31 17.02 -7.47
N ILE A 154 -3.24 18.10 -6.70
CA ILE A 154 -3.97 18.22 -5.44
C ILE A 154 -5.04 19.30 -5.57
N THR A 155 -6.22 19.02 -5.02
CA THR A 155 -7.31 20.00 -4.90
C THR A 155 -7.70 20.11 -3.45
N GLY A 156 -7.89 21.33 -2.94
CA GLY A 156 -8.39 21.55 -1.59
C GLY A 156 -7.44 21.16 -0.46
N ILE A 157 -6.13 21.04 -0.74
CA ILE A 157 -5.07 20.71 0.21
C ILE A 157 -4.04 21.84 0.20
N ASP A 158 -3.80 22.47 1.36
CA ASP A 158 -2.75 23.47 1.53
C ASP A 158 -1.56 22.85 2.29
N ILE A 159 -0.50 22.56 1.54
CA ILE A 159 0.73 21.93 2.05
C ILE A 159 1.50 22.87 2.99
N THR A 160 1.43 24.19 2.75
CA THR A 160 2.18 25.18 3.52
C THR A 160 1.50 25.46 4.85
N ALA A 161 0.18 25.63 4.83
CA ALA A 161 -0.63 25.82 6.04
C ALA A 161 -0.87 24.50 6.79
N GLY A 162 -0.70 23.35 6.14
CA GLY A 162 -0.99 22.04 6.71
C GLY A 162 -2.49 21.84 6.97
N THR A 163 -3.34 22.35 6.07
CA THR A 163 -4.81 22.30 6.19
C THR A 163 -5.46 21.67 4.97
N ILE A 164 -6.69 21.18 5.13
CA ILE A 164 -7.51 20.63 4.04
C ILE A 164 -8.93 21.19 4.09
N SER A 165 -9.57 21.24 2.93
CA SER A 165 -10.98 21.60 2.75
C SER A 165 -11.86 20.36 2.57
N ALA A 166 -13.18 20.54 2.49
CA ALA A 166 -14.12 19.44 2.25
C ALA A 166 -13.97 18.78 0.86
N SER A 167 -13.37 19.48 -0.11
CA SER A 167 -13.10 18.97 -1.46
C SER A 167 -11.68 18.42 -1.61
N ALA A 168 -11.03 18.06 -0.50
CA ALA A 168 -9.65 17.59 -0.51
C ALA A 168 -9.52 16.26 -1.25
N GLN A 169 -8.75 16.26 -2.33
CA GLN A 169 -8.48 15.07 -3.13
C GLN A 169 -7.13 15.16 -3.84
N ILE A 170 -6.61 14.00 -4.20
CA ILE A 170 -5.49 13.85 -5.13
C ILE A 170 -6.05 13.26 -6.41
N THR A 171 -5.64 13.77 -7.56
CA THR A 171 -6.04 13.26 -8.87
C THR A 171 -4.80 12.84 -9.65
N VAL A 172 -4.83 11.63 -10.20
CA VAL A 172 -3.72 11.05 -10.96
C VAL A 172 -3.62 11.74 -12.31
N GLY A 173 -2.40 12.09 -12.70
CA GLY A 173 -2.09 12.88 -13.89
C GLY A 173 -1.85 14.35 -13.58
N GLY A 174 -1.70 15.13 -14.65
CA GLY A 174 -1.32 16.54 -14.62
C GLY A 174 -0.27 16.85 -15.67
N THR A 175 -0.09 18.12 -16.01
CA THR A 175 0.92 18.56 -16.97
C THR A 175 1.95 19.42 -16.25
N ALA A 176 3.17 18.90 -16.11
CA ALA A 176 4.29 19.72 -15.67
C ALA A 176 4.78 20.58 -16.85
N ALA A 177 5.10 21.85 -16.60
CA ALA A 177 5.70 22.70 -17.61
C ALA A 177 7.05 22.10 -18.01
N ALA A 178 7.28 21.98 -19.32
CA ALA A 178 8.55 21.54 -19.86
C ALA A 178 9.63 22.52 -19.38
N VAL A 179 10.44 22.10 -18.41
CA VAL A 179 11.72 22.74 -18.17
C VAL A 179 12.54 22.46 -19.42
N SER A 180 12.76 23.51 -20.22
CA SER A 180 13.82 23.47 -21.21
C SER A 180 15.12 23.33 -20.41
N GLU A 181 15.60 22.09 -20.25
CA GLU A 181 16.94 21.81 -19.76
C GLU A 181 17.89 22.56 -20.69
N THR A 182 18.28 23.77 -20.26
CA THR A 182 19.36 24.48 -20.90
C THR A 182 20.59 23.78 -20.35
N GLU A 183 21.00 22.72 -21.05
CA GLU A 183 22.27 22.04 -20.78
C GLU A 183 23.36 23.11 -20.87
N SER A 184 23.77 23.63 -19.71
CA SER A 184 24.97 24.43 -19.62
C SER A 184 26.11 23.47 -19.94
N PRO A 185 26.96 23.76 -20.95
CA PRO A 185 28.03 22.84 -21.32
C PRO A 185 28.95 22.66 -20.12
N ALA A 186 29.26 21.41 -19.81
CA ALA A 186 30.27 21.03 -18.85
C ALA A 186 31.62 21.58 -19.32
N GLU A 187 32.04 22.72 -18.74
CA GLU A 187 33.43 23.15 -18.76
C GLU A 187 34.19 22.19 -17.84
N SER A 188 34.95 21.29 -18.47
CA SER A 188 36.01 20.52 -17.84
C SER A 188 36.98 21.47 -17.11
N PRO A 189 37.52 21.03 -15.96
CA PRO A 189 38.96 21.11 -15.81
C PRO A 189 39.52 19.71 -15.58
N ASP A 190 40.17 19.23 -16.64
CA ASP A 190 41.32 18.35 -16.52
C ASP A 190 42.44 19.18 -15.87
N GLU A 191 42.94 18.72 -14.72
CA GLU A 191 44.35 18.79 -14.28
C GLU A 191 44.41 18.28 -12.83
N SER A 192 44.95 17.06 -12.70
CA SER A 192 45.45 16.52 -11.44
C SER A 192 46.66 17.33 -10.97
N PRO A 193 46.95 17.34 -9.65
CA PRO A 193 48.16 16.64 -9.27
C PRO A 193 47.94 15.72 -8.07
N ALA A 194 48.45 14.50 -8.25
CA ALA A 194 48.72 13.55 -7.20
C ALA A 194 49.87 14.06 -6.34
N GLU A 195 49.64 14.28 -5.05
CA GLU A 195 50.68 14.26 -4.01
C GLU A 195 50.03 13.77 -2.71
N SER A 196 50.37 12.54 -2.34
CA SER A 196 50.37 12.00 -0.99
C SER A 196 51.65 11.17 -0.95
N PRO A 197 52.43 11.11 0.14
CA PRO A 197 51.87 10.71 1.43
C PRO A 197 52.57 11.30 2.69
N ASP A 198 52.08 10.80 3.81
CA ASP A 198 52.85 10.44 5.01
C ASP A 198 53.05 11.51 6.09
N GLU A 199 52.57 11.17 7.28
CA GLU A 199 53.11 11.48 8.62
C GLU A 199 52.07 10.96 9.64
N SER A 200 52.26 9.71 10.07
CA SER A 200 51.80 9.23 11.39
C SER A 200 52.99 9.28 12.34
N PRO A 201 52.79 9.70 13.60
CA PRO A 201 52.91 8.74 14.71
C PRO A 201 51.75 8.93 15.71
N ASP A 202 51.05 7.88 16.15
CA ASP A 202 51.42 6.94 17.22
C ASP A 202 51.71 7.65 18.56
N GLU A 203 50.70 7.68 19.44
CA GLU A 203 50.84 7.81 20.90
C GLU A 203 49.59 7.16 21.53
N SER A 204 49.74 5.89 21.91
CA SER A 204 48.91 5.27 22.94
C SER A 204 49.39 5.75 24.32
N PRO A 205 48.50 5.86 25.32
CA PRO A 205 48.79 5.08 26.51
C PRO A 205 47.58 4.30 27.00
N ALA A 206 47.83 3.01 27.21
CA ALA A 206 47.07 2.13 28.06
C ALA A 206 47.14 2.60 29.51
N GLU A 207 46.00 2.61 30.21
CA GLU A 207 45.92 2.40 31.66
C GLU A 207 44.50 1.89 31.97
N SER A 208 44.39 0.57 32.18
CA SER A 208 43.35 -0.04 33.02
C SER A 208 43.95 -0.18 34.43
N PRO A 209 43.16 -0.03 35.51
CA PRO A 209 42.63 -1.22 36.19
C PRO A 209 41.15 -1.02 36.61
N ASP A 210 40.27 -2.00 36.42
CA ASP A 210 40.03 -3.18 37.27
C ASP A 210 39.53 -2.82 38.68
N GLU A 211 38.26 -3.16 38.96
CA GLU A 211 37.70 -3.56 40.27
C GLU A 211 36.23 -4.01 40.04
N SER A 212 36.05 -5.30 39.77
CA SER A 212 34.96 -6.10 40.36
C SER A 212 35.55 -6.77 41.62
N PRO A 213 34.82 -7.07 42.71
CA PRO A 213 33.69 -8.03 42.66
C PRO A 213 32.61 -7.91 43.77
N ALA A 214 31.50 -8.64 43.61
CA ALA A 214 30.79 -9.43 44.65
C ALA A 214 29.38 -9.80 44.14
N GLU A 215 29.15 -11.05 43.71
CA GLU A 215 28.59 -12.16 44.53
C GLU A 215 27.03 -12.16 44.60
N SER A 216 26.43 -12.92 43.67
CA SER A 216 25.33 -13.94 43.76
C SER A 216 24.62 -14.24 45.11
N PRO A 217 23.60 -15.13 45.16
CA PRO A 217 22.51 -15.50 44.21
C PRO A 217 21.14 -15.71 44.94
N ASP A 218 20.25 -16.51 44.31
CA ASP A 218 19.00 -17.15 44.80
C ASP A 218 17.73 -16.26 44.80
N VAL A 219 16.60 -16.63 44.18
CA VAL A 219 15.85 -17.87 44.39
C VAL A 219 15.03 -18.28 43.13
N SER A 220 15.01 -19.58 42.84
CA SER A 220 13.98 -20.30 42.08
C SER A 220 13.46 -21.45 42.99
N PRO A 221 12.42 -22.24 42.67
CA PRO A 221 11.37 -22.15 41.64
C PRO A 221 9.94 -22.46 42.21
N ALA A 222 8.87 -22.30 41.43
CA ALA A 222 7.62 -23.05 41.66
C ALA A 222 6.70 -23.16 40.42
N VAL A 223 6.73 -24.37 39.87
CA VAL A 223 5.81 -25.14 39.02
C VAL A 223 4.30 -24.79 39.10
N SER A 224 3.62 -24.79 37.94
CA SER A 224 2.27 -25.36 37.66
C SER A 224 2.01 -25.23 36.15
N ALA A 225 2.17 -26.26 35.32
CA ALA A 225 1.30 -27.43 35.09
C ALA A 225 -0.10 -27.10 34.52
N VAL A 226 -0.28 -27.52 33.25
CA VAL A 226 -1.45 -28.15 32.61
C VAL A 226 -2.60 -27.32 32.00
N GLY A 227 -3.05 -27.79 30.82
CA GLY A 227 -4.34 -27.54 30.18
C GLY A 227 -4.19 -26.81 28.84
N ASP A 228 -3.90 -27.47 27.72
CA ASP A 228 -4.86 -28.21 26.87
C ASP A 228 -6.10 -27.39 26.48
N THR A 229 -6.17 -27.02 25.19
CA THR A 229 -7.31 -27.01 24.25
C THR A 229 -7.08 -25.90 23.22
N SER A 230 -6.39 -26.21 22.12
CA SER A 230 -6.55 -25.46 20.86
C SER A 230 -7.58 -26.19 20.03
N GLU A 231 -8.80 -25.66 20.03
CA GLU A 231 -9.91 -26.08 19.19
C GLU A 231 -9.54 -25.86 17.71
N ASP A 232 -9.41 -26.99 17.02
CA ASP A 232 -9.91 -27.28 15.67
C ASP A 232 -10.31 -26.06 14.81
N GLU A 233 -9.33 -25.52 14.08
CA GLU A 233 -9.54 -24.66 12.92
C GLU A 233 -10.19 -25.49 11.80
N GLY A 234 -11.53 -25.53 11.80
CA GLY A 234 -12.37 -26.09 10.74
C GLY A 234 -12.36 -25.25 9.45
N GLY A 235 -11.18 -24.87 8.97
CA GLY A 235 -10.98 -24.35 7.63
C GLY A 235 -11.13 -25.50 6.62
N LEU A 236 -12.20 -25.50 5.83
CA LEU A 236 -12.35 -26.43 4.71
C LEU A 236 -11.14 -26.30 3.80
N ASP A 237 -10.28 -27.31 3.85
CA ASP A 237 -9.03 -27.39 3.11
C ASP A 237 -9.28 -27.00 1.64
N THR A 238 -8.41 -26.16 1.08
CA THR A 238 -8.58 -25.59 -0.28
C THR A 238 -8.95 -26.64 -1.36
N PRO A 239 -8.40 -27.87 -1.37
CA PRO A 239 -8.88 -28.93 -2.28
C PRO A 239 -10.31 -29.42 -2.01
N VAL A 240 -10.79 -29.39 -0.77
CA VAL A 240 -12.16 -29.75 -0.39
C VAL A 240 -13.16 -28.71 -0.90
N LEU A 241 -12.82 -27.42 -0.80
CA LEU A 241 -13.63 -26.34 -1.36
C LEU A 241 -13.76 -26.47 -2.90
N ILE A 242 -12.65 -26.79 -3.58
CA ILE A 242 -12.64 -27.05 -5.03
C ILE A 242 -13.53 -28.26 -5.38
N ALA A 243 -13.46 -29.34 -4.61
CA ALA A 243 -14.29 -30.52 -4.83
C ALA A 243 -15.80 -30.22 -4.65
N ILE A 244 -16.16 -29.40 -3.66
CA ILE A 244 -17.56 -28.96 -3.43
C ILE A 244 -18.07 -28.12 -4.61
N ILE A 245 -17.24 -27.20 -5.13
CA ILE A 245 -17.60 -26.37 -6.29
C ILE A 245 -17.82 -27.26 -7.54
N VAL A 246 -16.92 -28.21 -7.80
CA VAL A 246 -17.04 -29.14 -8.93
C VAL A 246 -18.30 -30.00 -8.81
N ALA A 247 -18.60 -30.52 -7.61
CA ALA A 247 -19.81 -31.29 -7.35
C ALA A 247 -21.09 -30.46 -7.56
N GLY A 248 -21.09 -29.18 -7.13
CA GLY A 248 -22.20 -28.25 -7.34
C GLY A 248 -22.47 -27.99 -8.82
N VAL A 249 -21.42 -27.76 -9.62
CA VAL A 249 -21.55 -27.55 -11.07
C VAL A 249 -22.11 -28.80 -11.77
N LEU A 250 -21.65 -30.00 -11.39
CA LEU A 250 -22.15 -31.26 -11.94
C LEU A 250 -23.62 -31.50 -11.56
N ALA A 251 -24.03 -31.18 -10.33
CA ALA A 251 -25.42 -31.30 -9.90
C ALA A 251 -26.33 -30.38 -10.72
N ILE A 252 -25.92 -29.13 -10.96
CA ILE A 252 -26.66 -28.18 -11.79
C ILE A 252 -26.78 -28.68 -13.23
N ALA A 253 -25.71 -29.26 -13.78
CA ALA A 253 -25.73 -29.84 -15.13
C ALA A 253 -26.71 -31.02 -15.24
N VAL A 254 -26.74 -31.91 -14.25
CA VAL A 254 -27.66 -33.05 -14.20
C VAL A 254 -29.10 -32.60 -14.05
N ILE A 255 -29.39 -31.63 -13.18
CA ILE A 255 -30.73 -31.06 -13.00
C ILE A 255 -31.20 -30.42 -14.31
N SER A 256 -30.33 -29.65 -14.97
CA SER A 256 -30.61 -29.03 -16.27
C SER A 256 -30.92 -30.09 -17.33
N TYR A 257 -30.16 -31.18 -17.37
CA TYR A 257 -30.40 -32.30 -18.30
C TYR A 257 -31.75 -32.99 -18.04
N VAL A 258 -32.12 -33.23 -16.78
CA VAL A 258 -33.40 -33.87 -16.42
C VAL A 258 -34.59 -32.96 -16.79
N ILE A 259 -34.49 -31.65 -16.57
CA ILE A 259 -35.53 -30.69 -16.96
C ILE A 259 -35.71 -30.67 -18.49
N VAL A 260 -34.61 -30.70 -19.25
CA VAL A 260 -34.65 -30.76 -20.72
C VAL A 260 -35.24 -32.08 -21.20
N LYS A 261 -34.92 -33.20 -20.55
CA LYS A 261 -35.44 -34.53 -20.91
C LYS A 261 -36.94 -34.65 -20.60
N LYS A 262 -37.42 -34.13 -19.47
CA LYS A 262 -38.85 -34.11 -19.12
C LYS A 262 -39.71 -33.28 -20.07
N LYS A 263 -39.14 -32.28 -20.75
CA LYS A 263 -39.86 -31.48 -21.77
C LYS A 263 -39.94 -32.14 -23.15
N LYS A 264 -39.31 -33.30 -23.34
CA LYS A 264 -39.29 -34.06 -24.61
C LYS A 264 -40.22 -35.27 -24.63
N GLN A 265 -40.88 -35.59 -23.51
CA GLN A 265 -42.06 -36.47 -23.48
C GLN A 265 -43.31 -35.61 -23.42
#